data_AF-A0A932L984-F1
#
_entry.id   AF-A0A932L984-F1
#
_cell.length_a   1.000
_cell.length_b   1.000
_cell.length_c   1.000
_cell.angle_alpha   90.00
_cell.angle_beta   90.00
_cell.angle_gamma   90.00
#
_symmetry.space_group_name_H-M   'P 1'
#
loop_
_entity.id
_entity.type
_entity.pdbx_description
1 polymer ?
#
loop_
_entity_poly.entity_id
_entity_poly.type
_entity_poly.pdbx_seq_one_letter_code
_entity_poly.pdbx_strand_id
1 'polypeptide(L)'
;MARTGALATALPARIAALPAIVEQAGTAAHTAWRDFFSGKLPNDYTRAAYAHAVRRFLVWCENTGHRELHRITPGDLGDYFRQHTGALATKKQHLSGIRRFFNLLVERHLCLINPAAAVAL
;
A
#
# COMPACT_ATOMS: atom_id res chain seq x y z
N MET A 1 38.58 -0.84 10.12
CA MET A 1 37.35 -1.49 10.64
C MET A 1 36.28 -0.41 10.84
N ALA A 2 35.06 -0.65 10.31
CA ALA A 2 33.79 0.06 10.57
C ALA A 2 33.70 1.55 10.17
N ARG A 3 32.68 2.05 9.47
CA ARG A 3 31.39 1.55 8.98
C ARG A 3 30.99 2.42 7.78
N THR A 4 30.68 1.79 6.65
CA THR A 4 30.04 2.44 5.50
C THR A 4 28.66 2.93 5.92
N GLY A 5 28.49 4.25 6.03
CA GLY A 5 27.18 4.87 6.21
C GLY A 5 26.36 4.65 4.94
N ALA A 6 25.36 3.79 5.02
CA ALA A 6 24.34 3.69 3.97
C ALA A 6 23.66 5.06 3.85
N LEU A 7 23.78 5.69 2.68
CA LEU A 7 23.00 6.86 2.32
C LEU A 7 21.52 6.49 2.45
N ALA A 8 20.88 6.95 3.52
CA ALA A 8 19.43 6.88 3.67
C ALA A 8 18.84 7.80 2.61
N THR A 9 18.59 7.29 1.40
CA THR A 9 17.92 8.03 0.35
C THR A 9 16.56 8.45 0.89
N ALA A 10 16.37 9.76 1.09
CA ALA A 10 15.14 10.30 1.64
C ALA A 10 13.98 9.89 0.74
N LEU A 11 12.97 9.26 1.35
CA LEU A 11 11.77 8.84 0.63
C LEU A 11 11.06 10.11 0.14
N PRO A 12 10.63 10.21 -1.14
CA PRO A 12 9.98 11.42 -1.63
C PRO A 12 8.79 11.78 -0.74
N ALA A 13 8.51 13.07 -0.53
CA ALA A 13 7.52 13.56 0.45
C ALA A 13 6.12 12.93 0.25
N ARG A 14 5.77 12.71 -1.02
CA ARG A 14 4.57 11.98 -1.45
C ARG A 14 4.54 10.52 -1.00
N ILE A 15 5.59 9.90 -0.50
CA ILE A 15 5.56 8.54 0.05
C ILE A 15 5.82 8.60 1.56
N ALA A 16 6.49 9.64 2.04
CA ALA A 16 6.71 9.89 3.47
C ALA A 16 5.41 10.18 4.25
N ALA A 17 4.41 10.81 3.63
CA ALA A 17 3.11 11.04 4.29
C ALA A 17 2.35 9.73 4.53
N LEU A 18 2.33 9.24 5.76
CA LEU A 18 1.71 7.96 6.09
C LEU A 18 0.18 8.09 6.14
N PRO A 19 -0.61 7.20 5.52
CA PRO A 19 -2.05 7.14 5.76
C PRO A 19 -2.35 6.83 7.24
N ALA A 20 -3.39 7.43 7.80
CA ALA A 20 -3.75 7.26 9.21
C ALA A 20 -4.03 5.79 9.57
N ILE A 21 -4.60 5.01 8.65
CA ILE A 21 -4.84 3.58 8.85
C ILE A 21 -3.55 2.77 9.01
N VAL A 22 -2.45 3.21 8.39
CA VAL A 22 -1.12 2.59 8.53
C VAL A 22 -0.47 3.04 9.82
N GLU A 23 -0.63 4.31 10.19
CA GLU A 23 -0.14 4.86 11.45
C GLU A 23 -0.78 4.15 12.66
N GLN A 24 -2.11 3.99 12.64
CA GLN A 24 -2.89 3.32 13.67
C GLN A 24 -2.58 1.81 13.78
N ALA A 25 -2.14 1.19 12.69
CA ALA A 25 -1.69 -0.20 12.68
C ALA A 25 -0.30 -0.41 13.33
N GLY A 26 0.37 0.67 13.75
CA GLY A 26 1.55 0.63 14.60
C GLY A 26 2.89 0.47 13.86
N THR A 27 3.97 0.36 14.64
CA THR A 27 5.36 0.41 14.16
C THR A 27 5.70 -0.62 13.08
N ALA A 28 5.11 -1.81 13.16
CA ALA A 28 5.35 -2.87 12.19
C ALA A 28 4.72 -2.53 10.83
N ALA A 29 3.52 -1.95 10.80
CA ALA A 29 2.89 -1.46 9.58
C ALA A 29 3.64 -0.26 8.98
N HIS A 30 4.12 0.66 9.82
CA HIS A 30 4.98 1.76 9.37
C HIS A 30 6.28 1.25 8.72
N THR A 31 6.91 0.24 9.32
CA THR A 31 8.11 -0.39 8.76
C THR A 31 7.82 -1.08 7.44
N ALA A 32 6.71 -1.84 7.35
CA ALA A 32 6.29 -2.48 6.11
C ALA A 32 6.02 -1.46 4.98
N TRP A 33 5.36 -0.34 5.30
CA TRP A 33 5.16 0.77 4.36
C TRP A 33 6.48 1.29 3.82
N ARG A 34 7.41 1.65 4.73
CA ARG A 34 8.72 2.16 4.36
C ARG A 34 9.46 1.14 3.50
N ASP A 35 9.61 -0.10 3.96
CA ASP A 35 10.37 -1.15 3.25
C ASP A 35 9.80 -1.42 1.85
N PHE A 36 8.48 -1.42 1.71
CA PHE A 36 7.82 -1.65 0.42
C PHE A 36 8.18 -0.58 -0.59
N PHE A 37 8.12 0.70 -0.18
CA PHE A 37 8.34 1.82 -1.09
C PHE A 37 9.79 2.31 -1.12
N SER A 38 10.66 1.98 -0.15
CA SER A 38 12.07 2.36 -0.16
C SER A 38 12.97 1.34 -0.85
N GLY A 39 12.69 0.04 -0.73
CA GLY A 39 13.66 -1.00 -1.13
C GLY A 39 13.15 -2.13 -2.01
N LYS A 40 11.85 -2.44 -2.03
CA LYS A 40 11.35 -3.66 -2.71
C LYS A 40 10.96 -3.50 -4.19
N LEU A 41 10.91 -2.27 -4.70
CA LEU A 41 10.51 -1.97 -6.08
C LEU A 41 11.72 -1.42 -6.86
N PRO A 42 12.16 -2.07 -7.97
CA PRO A 42 13.37 -1.65 -8.69
C PRO A 42 13.15 -0.43 -9.58
N ASN A 43 11.90 -0.16 -9.99
CA ASN A 43 11.56 0.93 -10.90
C ASN A 43 10.86 2.07 -10.13
N ASP A 44 11.44 3.26 -10.18
CA ASP A 44 10.92 4.45 -9.49
C ASP A 44 9.56 4.90 -10.02
N TYR A 45 9.28 4.72 -11.32
CA TYR A 45 7.94 4.95 -11.88
C TYR A 45 6.92 3.97 -11.30
N THR A 46 7.26 2.69 -11.21
CA THR A 46 6.38 1.67 -10.62
C THR A 46 6.18 1.91 -9.13
N ARG A 47 7.24 2.26 -8.41
CA ARG A 47 7.20 2.65 -6.99
C ARG A 47 6.28 3.83 -6.76
N ALA A 48 6.43 4.88 -7.58
CA ALA A 48 5.55 6.03 -7.56
C ALA A 48 4.10 5.64 -7.87
N ALA A 49 3.83 4.89 -8.94
CA ALA A 49 2.47 4.49 -9.28
C ALA A 49 1.82 3.66 -8.16
N TYR A 50 2.54 2.69 -7.59
CA TYR A 50 2.02 1.84 -6.52
C TYR A 50 1.78 2.62 -5.23
N ALA A 51 2.69 3.53 -4.85
CA ALA A 51 2.47 4.39 -3.68
C ALA A 51 1.22 5.27 -3.85
N HIS A 52 0.92 5.68 -5.08
CA HIS A 52 -0.27 6.48 -5.38
C HIS A 52 -1.52 5.63 -5.21
N ALA A 53 -1.53 4.46 -5.85
CA ALA A 53 -2.63 3.51 -5.82
C ALA A 53 -2.98 3.08 -4.39
N VAL A 54 -1.98 2.63 -3.63
CA VAL A 54 -2.15 2.14 -2.27
C VAL A 54 -2.63 3.27 -1.36
N ARG A 55 -2.00 4.45 -1.40
CA ARG A 55 -2.48 5.58 -0.58
C ARG A 55 -3.93 5.92 -0.92
N ARG A 56 -4.25 6.07 -2.21
CA ARG A 56 -5.60 6.48 -2.63
C ARG A 56 -6.65 5.50 -2.13
N PHE A 57 -6.37 4.21 -2.18
CA PHE A 57 -7.24 3.18 -1.63
C PHE A 57 -7.37 3.28 -0.11
N LEU A 58 -6.25 3.37 0.62
CA LEU A 58 -6.27 3.46 2.08
C LEU A 58 -6.97 4.71 2.60
N VAL A 59 -6.79 5.86 1.95
CA VAL A 59 -7.53 7.09 2.25
C VAL A 59 -9.02 6.94 1.95
N TRP A 60 -9.38 6.20 0.89
CA TRP A 60 -10.79 5.88 0.64
C TRP A 60 -11.37 5.03 1.77
N CYS A 61 -10.65 4.01 2.25
CA CYS A 61 -11.05 3.20 3.42
C CYS A 61 -11.26 4.06 4.67
N GLU A 62 -10.33 4.98 4.94
CA GLU A 62 -10.42 5.92 6.08
C GLU A 62 -11.72 6.75 6.03
N ASN A 63 -12.07 7.24 4.83
CA ASN A 63 -13.27 8.07 4.61
C ASN A 63 -14.58 7.27 4.63
N THR A 64 -14.54 5.96 4.36
CA THR A 64 -15.71 5.08 4.43
C THR A 64 -15.88 4.41 5.80
N GLY A 65 -15.05 4.77 6.79
CA GLY A 65 -15.15 4.31 8.17
C GLY A 65 -14.32 3.07 8.50
N HIS A 66 -13.60 2.51 7.53
CA HIS A 66 -12.67 1.40 7.75
C HIS A 66 -11.34 1.96 8.25
N ARG A 67 -11.07 1.78 9.55
CA ARG A 67 -9.88 2.35 10.22
C ARG A 67 -8.81 1.33 10.60
N GLU A 68 -9.08 0.05 10.40
CA GLU A 68 -8.16 -1.03 10.78
C GLU A 68 -7.61 -1.73 9.54
N LEU A 69 -6.29 -1.60 9.32
CA LEU A 69 -5.59 -2.13 8.14
C LEU A 69 -5.85 -3.63 7.92
N HIS A 70 -5.90 -4.41 9.00
CA HIS A 70 -6.08 -5.86 8.97
C HIS A 70 -7.53 -6.31 8.77
N ARG A 71 -8.51 -5.39 8.86
CA ARG A 71 -9.94 -5.68 8.65
C ARG A 71 -10.44 -5.37 7.25
N ILE A 72 -9.57 -4.84 6.37
CA ILE A 72 -9.93 -4.58 4.98
C ILE A 72 -10.32 -5.89 4.29
N THR A 73 -11.47 -5.88 3.63
CA THR A 73 -12.07 -7.05 2.98
C THR A 73 -11.99 -6.97 1.46
N PRO A 74 -12.17 -8.10 0.73
CA PRO A 74 -12.36 -8.06 -0.72
C PRO A 74 -13.57 -7.21 -1.16
N GLY A 75 -14.60 -7.10 -0.32
CA GLY A 75 -15.77 -6.26 -0.57
C GLY A 75 -15.41 -4.79 -0.69
N ASP A 76 -14.59 -4.29 0.24
CA ASP A 76 -14.12 -2.89 0.26
C ASP A 76 -13.36 -2.52 -1.02
N LEU A 77 -12.55 -3.45 -1.53
CA LEU A 77 -11.88 -3.30 -2.83
C LEU A 77 -12.86 -3.24 -4.00
N GLY A 78 -13.89 -4.09 -3.98
CA GLY A 78 -14.95 -4.08 -4.97
C GLY A 78 -15.68 -2.73 -5.01
N ASP A 79 -16.07 -2.22 -3.84
CA ASP A 79 -16.69 -0.90 -3.69
C ASP A 79 -15.79 0.23 -4.17
N TYR A 80 -14.52 0.21 -3.77
CA TYR A 80 -13.53 1.19 -4.22
C TYR A 80 -13.42 1.21 -5.76
N PHE A 81 -13.28 0.04 -6.40
CA PHE A 81 -13.09 -0.03 -7.85
C PHE A 81 -14.36 0.26 -8.66
N ARG A 82 -15.56 0.03 -8.08
CA ARG A 82 -16.84 0.51 -8.65
C ARG A 82 -16.87 2.03 -8.74
N GLN A 83 -16.41 2.72 -7.71
CA GLN A 83 -16.37 4.19 -7.65
C GLN A 83 -15.17 4.81 -8.37
N HIS A 84 -14.18 3.99 -8.76
CA HIS A 84 -12.97 4.49 -9.39
C HIS A 84 -13.24 4.98 -10.82
N THR A 85 -12.98 6.26 -11.09
CA THR A 85 -13.21 6.94 -12.39
C THR A 85 -12.09 6.77 -13.42
N GLY A 86 -11.11 5.91 -13.14
CA GLY A 86 -9.94 5.74 -14.01
C GLY A 86 -10.19 4.74 -15.12
N ALA A 87 -9.42 4.82 -16.21
CA ALA A 87 -9.45 3.82 -17.28
C ALA A 87 -9.13 2.41 -16.75
N LEU A 88 -9.57 1.37 -17.46
CA LEU A 88 -9.36 -0.03 -17.07
C LEU A 88 -7.88 -0.36 -16.82
N ALA A 89 -6.98 0.16 -17.66
CA ALA A 89 -5.53 0.01 -17.48
C ALA A 89 -5.05 0.57 -16.14
N THR A 90 -5.51 1.77 -15.76
CA THR A 90 -5.20 2.39 -14.47
C THR A 90 -5.74 1.58 -13.31
N LYS A 91 -6.99 1.09 -13.41
CA LYS A 91 -7.59 0.26 -12.35
C LYS A 91 -6.78 -1.03 -12.15
N LYS A 92 -6.38 -1.71 -13.24
CA LYS A 92 -5.54 -2.92 -13.18
C LYS A 92 -4.17 -2.62 -12.55
N GLN A 93 -3.53 -1.52 -12.93
CA GLN A 93 -2.26 -1.10 -12.32
C GLN A 93 -2.42 -0.82 -10.82
N HIS A 94 -3.50 -0.15 -10.42
CA HIS A 94 -3.81 0.10 -9.02
C HIS A 94 -4.02 -1.21 -8.25
N LEU A 95 -4.81 -2.14 -8.79
CA LEU A 95 -5.03 -3.45 -8.19
C LEU A 95 -3.73 -4.23 -8.02
N SER A 96 -2.83 -4.22 -9.01
CA SER A 96 -1.51 -4.85 -8.90
C SER A 96 -0.69 -4.26 -7.76
N GLY A 97 -0.70 -2.93 -7.60
CA GLY A 97 -0.01 -2.25 -6.50
C GLY A 97 -0.59 -2.61 -5.14
N ILE A 98 -1.91 -2.57 -5.00
CA ILE A 98 -2.61 -2.91 -3.75
C ILE A 98 -2.38 -4.38 -3.39
N ARG A 99 -2.53 -5.30 -4.35
CA ARG A 99 -2.29 -6.74 -4.14
C ARG A 99 -0.88 -7.00 -3.65
N ARG A 100 0.14 -6.36 -4.25
CA ARG A 100 1.54 -6.56 -3.85
C ARG A 100 1.82 -5.98 -2.46
N PHE A 101 1.19 -4.87 -2.10
CA PHE A 101 1.30 -4.30 -0.76
C PHE A 101 0.68 -5.23 0.30
N PHE A 102 -0.54 -5.73 0.08
CA PHE A 102 -1.17 -6.65 1.03
C PHE A 102 -0.46 -8.01 1.11
N ASN A 103 0.17 -8.50 0.03
CA ASN A 103 1.06 -9.66 0.12
C ASN A 103 2.20 -9.43 1.12
N LEU A 104 2.84 -8.25 1.09
CA LEU A 104 3.86 -7.92 2.08
C LEU A 104 3.29 -7.91 3.51
N LEU A 105 2.08 -7.37 3.70
CA LEU A 105 1.46 -7.35 5.02
C LEU A 105 1.19 -8.76 5.54
N VAL A 106 0.79 -9.68 4.67
CA VAL A 106 0.67 -11.11 5.02
C VAL A 106 2.02 -11.73 5.36
N GLU A 107 3.06 -11.50 4.54
CA GLU A 107 4.44 -11.95 4.81
C GLU A 107 4.98 -11.46 6.16
N ARG A 108 4.52 -10.28 6.62
CA ARG A 108 4.92 -9.65 7.89
C ARG A 108 3.95 -9.94 9.04
N HIS A 109 2.96 -10.82 8.85
CA HIS A 109 1.92 -11.16 9.84
C HIS A 109 1.05 -9.98 10.30
N LEU A 110 0.93 -8.94 9.47
CA LEU A 110 0.08 -7.77 9.72
C LEU A 110 -1.35 -7.97 9.19
N CYS A 111 -1.52 -8.86 8.21
CA CYS A 111 -2.81 -9.29 7.69
C CYS A 111 -2.83 -10.82 7.66
N LEU A 112 -3.97 -11.42 7.97
CA LEU A 112 -4.14 -12.87 7.89
C LEU A 112 -4.22 -13.35 6.44
N ILE A 113 -4.91 -12.57 5.59
CA ILE A 113 -5.12 -12.86 4.17
C ILE A 113 -4.90 -11.60 3.36
N ASN A 114 -4.61 -11.77 2.06
CA ASN A 114 -4.58 -10.66 1.13
C ASN A 114 -6.00 -10.42 0.58
N PRO A 115 -6.69 -9.32 0.96
CA PRO A 115 -8.05 -9.04 0.51
C PRO A 115 -8.14 -8.78 -1.00
N ALA A 116 -7.04 -8.37 -1.64
CA ALA A 116 -6.98 -8.15 -3.07
C ALA A 116 -6.65 -9.41 -3.87
N ALA A 117 -6.41 -10.57 -3.25
CA ALA A 117 -6.01 -11.78 -3.96
C ALA A 117 -7.07 -12.23 -4.99
N ALA A 118 -8.34 -12.26 -4.61
CA ALA A 118 -9.44 -12.77 -5.44
C ALA A 118 -10.14 -11.70 -6.30
N VAL A 119 -9.77 -10.43 -6.18
CA VAL A 119 -10.44 -9.32 -6.90
C VAL A 119 -10.03 -9.31 -8.39
N ALA A 120 -10.99 -9.10 -9.28
CA ALA A 120 -10.79 -8.95 -10.73
C ALA A 120 -11.46 -7.67 -11.26
N LEU A 121 -10.94 -7.13 -12.37
CA LEU A 121 -11.35 -5.86 -12.99
C LEU A 121 -11.47 -5.98 -14.51
#